data_AF-A0A3R6YGW7-F1
#
_entry.id   AF-A0A3R6YGW7-F1
#
_cell.length_a   1.000
_cell.length_b   1.000
_cell.length_c   1.000
_cell.angle_alpha   90.00
_cell.angle_beta   90.00
_cell.angle_gamma   90.00
#
_symmetry.space_group_name_H-M   'P 1'
#
loop_
_entity.id
_entity.type
_entity.pdbx_description
1 polymer ?
#
loop_
_entity_poly.entity_id
_entity_poly.type
_entity_poly.pdbx_seq_one_letter_code
_entity_poly.pdbx_strand_id
1 'polypeptide(L)'
;MIFASKKENTYQYFVDLIDQNIHLFGEAVREKLELAEHEKLTDDEFVECYVDGMSRMVGQIYENAGETLRADAKCYARFCDAIKHPERYGFRFQNKNITIGKVYLCYMLGKTRKRAPKADCIKLERYAVQLIGKECLECGIVQ
;
A
#
# COMPACT_ATOMS: atom_id res chain seq x y z
N MET A 1 2.52 21.58 29.67
CA MET A 1 2.47 22.52 28.53
C MET A 1 3.61 22.12 27.61
N ILE A 2 3.38 21.65 26.37
CA ILE A 2 3.03 22.43 25.19
C ILE A 2 2.04 21.62 24.33
N PHE A 3 0.88 22.19 24.01
CA PHE A 3 0.06 21.75 22.87
C PHE A 3 0.78 22.21 21.60
N ALA A 4 1.30 21.26 20.84
CA ALA A 4 1.60 21.45 19.42
C ALA A 4 1.25 20.14 18.71
N SER A 5 -0.01 20.04 18.25
CA SER A 5 -0.39 19.00 17.30
C SER A 5 0.42 19.22 16.03
N LYS A 6 1.55 18.53 15.87
CA LYS A 6 2.08 18.32 14.52
C LYS A 6 0.96 17.58 13.79
N LYS A 7 0.34 18.24 12.81
CA LYS A 7 -0.52 17.56 11.84
C LYS A 7 0.32 16.41 11.31
N GLU A 8 0.00 15.20 11.73
CA GLU A 8 0.61 14.00 11.17
C GLU A 8 0.43 14.09 9.66
N ASN A 9 1.55 14.17 8.93
CA ASN A 9 1.51 14.30 7.49
C ASN A 9 1.05 12.95 6.94
N THR A 10 -0.23 12.84 6.57
CA THR A 10 -0.80 11.58 6.08
C THR A 10 -0.04 11.01 4.89
N TYR A 11 0.58 11.85 4.05
CA TYR A 11 1.43 11.37 2.96
C TYR A 11 2.66 10.66 3.52
N GLN A 12 3.37 11.29 4.47
CA GLN A 12 4.55 10.70 5.09
C GLN A 12 4.20 9.42 5.85
N TYR A 13 3.07 9.41 6.56
CA TYR A 13 2.57 8.19 7.21
C TYR A 13 2.42 7.02 6.22
N PHE A 14 1.92 7.27 5.00
CA PHE A 14 1.84 6.23 3.99
C PHE A 14 3.19 5.85 3.38
N VAL A 15 4.14 6.79 3.26
CA VAL A 15 5.53 6.46 2.88
C VAL A 15 6.12 5.50 3.92
N ASP A 16 5.99 5.82 5.20
CA ASP A 16 6.50 4.99 6.29
C ASP A 16 5.84 3.60 6.30
N LEU A 17 4.53 3.52 6.02
CA LEU A 17 3.84 2.23 5.87
C LEU A 17 4.36 1.40 4.68
N ILE A 18 4.71 2.03 3.56
CA ILE A 18 5.29 1.31 2.42
C ILE A 18 6.65 0.77 2.80
N ASP A 19 7.51 1.61 3.41
CA ASP A 19 8.84 1.23 3.84
C ASP A 19 8.81 0.07 4.86
N GLN A 20 7.87 0.11 5.81
CA GLN A 20 7.71 -0.94 6.82
C GLN A 20 7.28 -2.28 6.24
N ASN A 21 6.56 -2.28 5.11
CA ASN A 21 5.92 -3.47 4.55
C ASN A 21 6.57 -3.99 3.26
N ILE A 22 7.64 -3.35 2.77
CA ILE A 22 8.34 -3.78 1.55
C ILE A 22 8.93 -5.19 1.69
N HIS A 23 9.33 -5.58 2.90
CA HIS A 23 9.88 -6.91 3.18
C HIS A 23 8.91 -8.05 2.79
N LEU A 24 7.59 -7.82 2.85
CA LEU A 24 6.57 -8.80 2.44
C LEU A 24 6.66 -9.12 0.94
N PHE A 25 7.10 -8.16 0.14
CA PHE A 25 7.40 -8.41 -1.27
C PHE A 25 8.65 -9.29 -1.41
N GLY A 26 9.72 -8.96 -0.69
CA GLY A 26 10.95 -9.74 -0.68
C GLY A 26 10.77 -11.17 -0.16
N GLU A 27 9.85 -11.38 0.80
CA GLU A 27 9.43 -12.72 1.24
C GLU A 27 8.78 -13.54 0.12
N ALA A 28 7.81 -12.97 -0.61
CA ALA A 28 7.16 -13.67 -1.71
C ALA A 28 8.14 -14.10 -2.81
N VAL A 29 9.12 -13.24 -3.12
CA VAL A 29 10.23 -13.58 -4.03
C VAL A 29 11.06 -14.74 -3.49
N ARG A 30 11.53 -14.64 -2.24
CA ARG A 30 12.44 -15.62 -1.64
C ARG A 30 11.78 -16.99 -1.53
N GLU A 31 10.52 -17.04 -1.09
CA GLU A 31 9.73 -18.27 -1.05
C GLU A 31 9.69 -18.95 -2.43
N LYS A 32 9.50 -18.20 -3.51
CA LYS A 32 9.45 -18.77 -4.86
C LYS A 32 10.80 -19.28 -5.33
N LEU A 33 11.88 -18.53 -5.11
CA LEU A 33 13.25 -18.93 -5.46
C LEU A 33 13.66 -20.21 -4.71
N GLU A 34 13.36 -20.29 -3.41
CA GLU A 34 13.62 -21.46 -2.58
C GLU A 34 12.85 -22.70 -3.07
N LEU A 35 11.58 -22.54 -3.42
CA LEU A 35 10.74 -23.64 -3.91
C LEU A 35 11.17 -24.16 -5.29
N ALA A 36 11.69 -23.29 -6.14
CA ALA A 36 12.04 -23.64 -7.51
C ALA A 36 13.49 -24.12 -7.66
N GLU A 37 14.26 -24.13 -6.56
CA GLU A 37 15.67 -24.55 -6.49
C GLU A 37 16.58 -23.88 -7.53
N HIS A 38 16.26 -22.66 -7.97
CA HIS A 38 17.03 -21.93 -8.97
C HIS A 38 17.39 -20.51 -8.54
N GLU A 39 18.44 -19.95 -9.14
CA GLU A 39 19.01 -18.65 -8.75
C GLU A 39 18.19 -17.45 -9.26
N LYS A 40 17.24 -17.65 -10.19
CA LYS A 40 16.51 -16.57 -10.87
C LYS A 40 15.11 -16.99 -11.32
N LEU A 41 14.13 -16.12 -11.09
CA LEU A 41 12.77 -16.28 -11.57
C LEU A 41 12.69 -16.15 -13.10
N THR A 42 11.85 -16.98 -13.71
CA THR A 42 11.33 -16.72 -15.06
C THR A 42 10.38 -15.52 -15.06
N ASP A 43 10.07 -14.97 -16.24
CA ASP A 43 9.15 -13.83 -16.37
C ASP A 43 7.76 -14.13 -15.77
N ASP A 44 7.23 -15.34 -16.00
CA ASP A 44 5.92 -15.75 -15.48
C ASP A 44 5.95 -15.89 -13.95
N GLU A 45 7.00 -16.50 -13.39
CA GLU A 45 7.18 -16.61 -11.94
C GLU A 45 7.38 -15.24 -11.28
N PHE A 46 8.08 -14.32 -11.95
CA PHE A 46 8.23 -12.96 -11.48
C PHE A 46 6.90 -12.23 -11.44
N VAL A 47 6.05 -12.38 -12.48
CA VAL A 47 4.72 -11.79 -12.49
C VAL A 47 3.86 -12.35 -11.35
N GLU A 48 3.92 -13.66 -11.09
CA GLU A 48 3.24 -14.27 -9.94
C GLU A 48 3.71 -13.68 -8.60
N CYS A 49 5.02 -13.62 -8.37
CA CYS A 49 5.61 -13.05 -7.15
C CYS A 49 5.27 -11.58 -7.00
N TYR A 50 5.28 -10.84 -8.11
CA TYR A 50 4.93 -9.43 -8.11
C TYR A 50 3.49 -9.23 -7.63
N VAL A 51 2.56 -10.02 -8.15
CA VAL A 51 1.15 -9.96 -7.76
C VAL A 51 0.95 -10.39 -6.30
N ASP A 52 1.57 -11.49 -5.87
CA ASP A 52 1.47 -12.00 -4.50
C ASP A 52 2.09 -11.01 -3.49
N GLY A 53 3.36 -10.65 -3.68
CA GLY A 53 4.08 -9.71 -2.82
C GLY A 53 3.39 -8.35 -2.72
N MET A 54 2.88 -7.82 -3.85
CA MET A 54 2.06 -6.60 -3.83
C MET A 54 0.77 -6.78 -3.03
N SER A 55 0.10 -7.92 -3.17
CA SER A 55 -1.15 -8.19 -2.46
C SER A 55 -0.92 -8.30 -0.94
N ARG A 56 0.14 -8.99 -0.51
CA ARG A 56 0.56 -9.08 0.90
C ARG A 56 0.87 -7.70 1.47
N MET A 57 1.71 -6.92 0.78
CA MET A 57 2.09 -5.57 1.21
C MET A 57 0.87 -4.63 1.30
N VAL A 58 0.02 -4.59 0.26
CA VAL A 58 -1.18 -3.73 0.27
C VAL A 58 -2.18 -4.17 1.35
N GLY A 59 -2.32 -5.47 1.60
CA GLY A 59 -3.11 -6.02 2.69
C GLY A 59 -2.67 -5.46 4.04
N GLN A 60 -1.37 -5.54 4.35
CA GLN A 60 -0.85 -5.04 5.62
C GLN A 60 -0.97 -3.52 5.75
N ILE A 61 -0.76 -2.77 4.66
CA ILE A 61 -0.98 -1.31 4.64
C ILE A 61 -2.45 -0.98 4.93
N TYR A 62 -3.40 -1.72 4.35
CA TYR A 62 -4.82 -1.55 4.63
C TYR A 62 -5.15 -1.81 6.11
N GLU A 63 -4.60 -2.86 6.69
CA GLU A 63 -4.79 -3.19 8.11
C GLU A 63 -4.24 -2.09 9.01
N ASN A 64 -2.97 -1.72 8.85
CA ASN A 64 -2.29 -0.69 9.66
C ASN A 64 -3.02 0.66 9.60
N ALA A 65 -3.47 1.05 8.39
CA ALA A 65 -4.26 2.24 8.19
C ALA A 65 -5.62 2.16 8.91
N GLY A 66 -6.27 0.99 8.85
CA GLY A 66 -7.51 0.70 9.56
C GLY A 66 -7.36 0.79 11.07
N GLU A 67 -6.29 0.20 11.64
CA GLU A 67 -6.02 0.21 13.08
C GLU A 67 -5.92 1.63 13.64
N THR A 68 -5.23 2.51 12.90
CA THR A 68 -5.08 3.92 13.28
C THR A 68 -6.42 4.66 13.34
N LEU A 69 -7.42 4.23 12.55
CA LEU A 69 -8.76 4.81 12.56
C LEU A 69 -9.70 4.16 13.58
N ARG A 70 -9.38 2.97 14.14
CA ARG A 70 -10.27 2.25 15.07
C ARG A 70 -10.58 3.04 16.34
N ALA A 71 -9.73 3.99 16.72
CA ALA A 71 -9.98 4.91 17.83
C ALA A 71 -11.23 5.78 17.64
N ASP A 72 -11.67 6.01 16.39
CA ASP A 72 -12.93 6.67 16.05
C ASP A 72 -13.76 5.77 15.13
N ALA A 73 -14.79 5.14 15.69
CA ALA A 73 -15.69 4.23 14.98
C ALA A 73 -16.33 4.86 13.72
N LYS A 74 -16.60 6.18 13.72
CA LYS A 74 -17.17 6.87 12.54
C LYS A 74 -16.11 7.05 11.45
N CYS A 75 -14.87 7.31 11.82
CA CYS A 75 -13.75 7.40 10.87
C CYS A 75 -13.44 6.02 10.26
N TYR A 76 -13.35 4.98 11.09
CA TYR A 76 -13.12 3.61 10.66
C TYR A 76 -14.25 3.11 9.73
N ALA A 77 -15.52 3.27 10.13
CA ALA A 77 -16.66 2.86 9.30
C ALA A 77 -16.66 3.54 7.93
N ARG A 78 -16.34 4.85 7.86
CA ARG A 78 -16.23 5.57 6.59
C ARG A 78 -15.07 5.06 5.73
N PHE A 79 -13.93 4.75 6.33
CA PHE A 79 -12.80 4.16 5.62
C PHE A 79 -13.18 2.81 5.01
N CYS A 80 -13.79 1.91 5.79
CA CYS A 80 -14.24 0.61 5.31
C CYS A 80 -15.31 0.72 4.22
N ASP A 81 -16.30 1.62 4.37
CA ASP A 81 -17.33 1.83 3.36
C ASP A 81 -16.73 2.42 2.08
N ALA A 82 -15.79 3.37 2.18
CA ALA A 82 -15.14 3.96 1.02
C ALA A 82 -14.26 2.96 0.24
N ILE A 83 -13.67 1.98 0.93
CA ILE A 83 -12.92 0.89 0.29
C ILE A 83 -13.87 -0.03 -0.48
N LYS A 84 -15.04 -0.37 0.09
CA LYS A 84 -16.02 -1.28 -0.51
C LYS A 84 -16.87 -0.61 -1.60
N HIS A 85 -17.19 0.66 -1.41
CA HIS A 85 -18.13 1.45 -2.21
C HIS A 85 -17.55 2.83 -2.56
N PRO A 86 -16.40 2.88 -3.26
CA PRO A 86 -15.70 4.14 -3.58
C PRO A 86 -16.55 5.14 -4.38
N GLU A 87 -17.49 4.64 -5.18
CA GLU A 87 -18.42 5.43 -5.99
C GLU A 87 -19.37 6.29 -5.16
N ARG A 88 -19.77 5.84 -3.96
CA ARG A 88 -20.62 6.62 -3.04
C ARG A 88 -19.96 7.91 -2.60
N TYR A 89 -18.63 7.92 -2.63
CA TYR A 89 -17.80 9.06 -2.26
C TYR A 89 -17.24 9.78 -3.48
N GLY A 90 -17.71 9.43 -4.68
CA GLY A 90 -17.36 10.02 -5.96
C GLY A 90 -15.94 9.71 -6.43
N PHE A 91 -15.33 8.62 -5.92
CA PHE A 91 -14.13 8.06 -6.53
C PHE A 91 -14.52 7.21 -7.75
N ARG A 92 -13.68 7.25 -8.80
CA ARG A 92 -13.81 6.40 -9.99
C ARG A 92 -12.48 5.71 -10.23
N PHE A 93 -12.42 4.44 -9.84
CA PHE A 93 -11.24 3.61 -10.05
C PHE A 93 -11.45 2.73 -11.28
N GLN A 94 -10.44 2.65 -12.15
CA GLN A 94 -10.51 1.82 -13.36
C GLN A 94 -10.35 0.32 -13.02
N ASN A 95 -9.51 -0.01 -12.03
CA ASN A 95 -9.31 -1.36 -11.53
C ASN A 95 -10.16 -1.60 -10.28
N LYS A 96 -10.63 -2.83 -10.04
CA LYS A 96 -11.30 -3.26 -8.82
C LYS A 96 -10.34 -3.63 -7.68
N ASN A 97 -9.11 -4.07 -7.98
CA ASN A 97 -8.10 -4.47 -6.99
C ASN A 97 -7.78 -3.34 -6.01
N ILE A 98 -7.57 -3.68 -4.74
CA ILE A 98 -7.09 -2.71 -3.74
C ILE A 98 -5.63 -2.35 -4.07
N THR A 99 -5.29 -1.06 -3.98
CA THR A 99 -3.93 -0.55 -4.23
C THR A 99 -3.55 0.41 -3.11
N ILE A 100 -2.26 0.70 -2.97
CA ILE A 100 -1.75 1.66 -1.97
C ILE A 100 -2.46 3.00 -2.10
N GLY A 101 -2.59 3.50 -3.32
CA GLY A 101 -3.28 4.74 -3.65
C GLY A 101 -4.75 4.72 -3.26
N LYS A 102 -5.47 3.61 -3.48
CA LYS A 102 -6.85 3.47 -3.01
C LYS A 102 -6.95 3.51 -1.49
N VAL A 103 -6.07 2.80 -0.79
CA VAL A 103 -6.02 2.81 0.68
C VAL A 103 -5.79 4.23 1.18
N TYR A 104 -4.81 4.94 0.61
CA TYR A 104 -4.51 6.33 0.94
C TYR A 104 -5.72 7.27 0.75
N LEU A 105 -6.38 7.21 -0.41
CA LEU A 105 -7.53 8.05 -0.72
C LEU A 105 -8.70 7.79 0.25
N CYS A 106 -8.98 6.52 0.55
CA CYS A 106 -10.05 6.15 1.46
C CYS A 106 -9.70 6.51 2.91
N TYR A 107 -8.44 6.34 3.33
CA TYR A 107 -7.96 6.74 4.66
C TYR A 107 -8.09 8.24 4.87
N MET A 108 -7.65 9.05 3.89
CA MET A 108 -7.78 10.51 3.93
C MET A 108 -9.24 10.94 4.08
N LEU A 109 -10.14 10.31 3.33
CA LEU A 109 -11.57 10.55 3.47
C LEU A 109 -12.09 10.12 4.85
N GLY A 110 -11.68 8.95 5.34
CA GLY A 110 -12.00 8.42 6.67
C GLY A 110 -11.62 9.40 7.78
N LYS A 111 -10.33 9.77 7.85
CA LYS A 111 -9.73 10.63 8.88
C LYS A 111 -10.17 12.09 8.80
N THR A 112 -10.25 12.66 7.60
CA THR A 112 -10.37 14.12 7.43
C THR A 112 -11.69 14.59 6.83
N ARG A 113 -12.51 13.67 6.29
CA ARG A 113 -13.70 13.97 5.47
C ARG A 113 -13.41 14.76 4.20
N LYS A 114 -12.13 14.88 3.82
CA LYS A 114 -11.69 15.55 2.59
C LYS A 114 -11.05 14.53 1.66
N ARG A 115 -11.20 14.75 0.35
CA ARG A 115 -10.49 13.97 -0.66
C ARG A 115 -9.02 14.39 -0.67
N ALA A 116 -8.12 13.41 -0.77
CA ALA A 116 -6.71 13.69 -0.99
C ALA A 116 -6.45 14.15 -2.44
N PRO A 117 -5.36 14.86 -2.70
CA PRO A 117 -4.92 15.17 -4.06
C PRO A 117 -4.60 13.89 -4.84
N LYS A 118 -5.10 13.79 -6.08
CA LYS A 118 -4.77 12.68 -6.99
C LYS A 118 -3.26 12.58 -7.24
N ALA A 119 -2.56 13.71 -7.24
CA ALA A 119 -1.11 13.76 -7.41
C ALA A 119 -0.36 12.97 -6.33
N ASP A 120 -0.82 13.02 -5.08
CA ASP A 120 -0.18 12.33 -3.96
C ASP A 120 -0.39 10.82 -4.06
N CYS A 121 -1.58 10.39 -4.47
CA CYS A 121 -1.86 8.98 -4.79
C CYS A 121 -0.90 8.46 -5.88
N ILE A 122 -0.71 9.21 -6.97
CA ILE A 122 0.21 8.81 -8.05
C ILE A 122 1.66 8.75 -7.55
N LYS A 123 2.07 9.69 -6.68
CA LYS A 123 3.40 9.69 -6.09
C LYS A 123 3.65 8.47 -5.20
N LEU A 124 2.68 8.09 -4.35
CA LEU A 124 2.80 6.90 -3.49
C LEU A 124 2.90 5.60 -4.31
N GLU A 125 2.08 5.45 -5.34
CA GLU A 125 2.14 4.28 -6.23
C GLU A 125 3.50 4.20 -6.92
N ARG A 126 4.02 5.33 -7.43
CA ARG A 126 5.36 5.38 -8.04
C ARG A 126 6.46 5.07 -7.04
N TYR A 127 6.34 5.56 -5.82
CA TYR A 127 7.30 5.31 -4.75
C TYR A 127 7.39 3.82 -4.42
N ALA A 128 6.25 3.15 -4.24
CA ALA A 128 6.21 1.71 -4.00
C ALA A 128 6.82 0.91 -5.17
N VAL A 129 6.49 1.25 -6.41
CA VAL A 129 7.08 0.60 -7.60
C VAL A 129 8.61 0.78 -7.64
N GLN A 130 9.11 1.97 -7.28
CA GLN A 130 10.56 2.21 -7.21
C GLN A 130 11.25 1.39 -6.12
N LEU A 131 10.63 1.26 -4.95
CA LEU A 131 11.16 0.43 -3.87
C LEU A 131 11.18 -1.04 -4.25
N ILE A 132 10.11 -1.55 -4.87
CA ILE A 132 10.08 -2.92 -5.39
C ILE A 132 11.20 -3.14 -6.40
N GLY A 133 11.41 -2.20 -7.32
CA GLY A 133 12.54 -2.29 -8.25
C GLY A 133 13.88 -2.41 -7.53
N LYS A 134 14.09 -1.71 -6.42
CA LYS A 134 15.30 -1.83 -5.60
C LYS A 134 15.36 -3.18 -4.87
N GLU A 135 14.28 -3.62 -4.26
CA GLU A 135 14.18 -4.91 -3.57
C GLU A 135 14.53 -6.07 -4.53
N CYS A 136 14.02 -6.00 -5.77
CA CYS A 136 14.32 -6.98 -6.80
C CYS A 136 15.81 -7.01 -7.20
N LEU A 137 16.46 -5.84 -7.24
CA LEU A 137 17.90 -5.72 -7.51
C LEU A 137 18.72 -6.30 -6.33
N GLU A 138 18.32 -6.00 -5.09
CA GLU A 138 18.98 -6.51 -3.88
C GLU A 138 18.84 -8.02 -3.73
N CYS A 139 17.69 -8.57 -4.14
CA CYS A 139 17.45 -10.01 -4.20
C CYS A 139 18.12 -10.70 -5.41
N GLY A 140 18.81 -9.96 -6.29
CA GLY A 140 19.52 -10.50 -7.46
C GLY A 140 18.61 -11.04 -8.58
N ILE A 141 17.31 -10.72 -8.54
CA ILE A 141 16.31 -11.23 -9.49
C ILE A 141 16.43 -10.54 -10.85
N VAL A 142 16.72 -9.23 -10.84
CA VAL A 142 16.79 -8.38 -12.04
C VAL A 142 18.22 -7.82 -12.13
N GLN A 143 18.82 -7.81 -13.32
CA GLN A 143 20.14 -7.22 -13.60
C GLN A 143 20.00 -5.94 -14.43
#